data_AF-A0A1C5GK43-F1
#
_entry.id   AF-A0A1C5GK43-F1
#
_cell.length_a   1.000
_cell.length_b   1.000
_cell.length_c   1.000
_cell.angle_alpha   90.00
_cell.angle_beta   90.00
_cell.angle_gamma   90.00
#
_symmetry.space_group_name_H-M   'P 1'
#
loop_
_entity.id
_entity.type
_entity.pdbx_description
1 polymer ?
#
loop_
_entity_poly.entity_id
_entity_poly.type
_entity_poly.pdbx_seq_one_letter_code
_entity_poly.pdbx_strand_id
1 'polypeptide(L)'
;MLAEGKRILSEGRRKFESVERLIPLTGPTDQLHKELREALRALRSAMNWLEGTPRFEIAHLILDDAGRLARKYFPRGCRFPYEDGMYHQRCPVALAHNRVGLSPAFAISEIECSVCKLDPDDCDHIAGFEYDGQVCHHLIKKAELLEISIVGRPNMPDARIESLSIGNDEFRARIGERFKPGMKVVCDRCLNECDGISRNFERSSH
;
A
#
# COMPACT_ATOMS: atom_id res chain seq x y z
N MET A 1 17.06 -0.65 1.50
CA MET A 1 15.87 0.22 1.69
C MET A 1 15.82 1.39 0.70
N LEU A 2 16.79 2.33 0.71
CA LEU A 2 16.73 3.53 -0.15
C LEU A 2 16.78 3.24 -1.67
N ALA A 3 17.57 2.27 -2.10
CA ALA A 3 17.66 1.89 -3.52
C ALA A 3 16.32 1.36 -4.04
N GLU A 4 15.68 0.49 -3.25
CA GLU A 4 14.38 -0.09 -3.59
C GLU A 4 13.28 0.97 -3.64
N GLY A 5 13.19 1.85 -2.63
CA GLY A 5 12.23 2.95 -2.66
C GLY A 5 12.39 3.87 -3.89
N LYS A 6 13.64 4.15 -4.31
CA LYS A 6 13.91 4.94 -5.53
C LYS A 6 13.50 4.20 -6.81
N ARG A 7 13.71 2.89 -6.86
CA ARG A 7 13.29 2.02 -7.98
C ARG A 7 11.77 2.06 -8.12
N ILE A 8 11.05 1.83 -7.01
CA ILE A 8 9.58 1.82 -6.97
C ILE A 8 9.02 3.21 -7.34
N LEU A 9 9.59 4.30 -6.80
CA LEU A 9 9.20 5.67 -7.17
C LEU A 9 9.34 5.92 -8.67
N SER A 10 10.48 5.53 -9.26
CA SER A 10 10.74 5.72 -10.69
C SER A 10 9.76 4.91 -11.55
N GLU A 11 9.44 3.69 -11.13
CA GLU A 11 8.46 2.84 -11.81
C GLU A 11 7.05 3.44 -11.77
N GLY A 12 6.58 3.85 -10.58
CA GLY A 12 5.27 4.45 -10.39
C GLY A 12 5.12 5.76 -11.16
N ARG A 13 6.12 6.64 -11.10
CA ARG A 13 6.19 7.89 -11.86
C ARG A 13 6.08 7.64 -13.36
N ARG A 14 6.88 6.72 -13.92
CA ARG A 14 6.86 6.41 -15.36
C ARG A 14 5.50 5.92 -15.83
N LYS A 15 4.82 5.06 -15.05
CA LYS A 15 3.46 4.59 -15.37
C LYS A 15 2.46 5.75 -15.35
N PHE A 16 2.52 6.60 -14.32
CA PHE A 16 1.66 7.78 -14.23
C PHE A 16 1.86 8.76 -15.40
N GLU A 17 3.10 9.15 -15.68
CA GLU A 17 3.46 10.08 -16.78
C GLU A 17 3.07 9.52 -18.16
N SER A 18 3.12 8.19 -18.34
CA SER A 18 2.62 7.52 -19.55
C SER A 18 1.10 7.72 -19.71
N VAL A 19 0.33 7.44 -18.65
CA VAL A 19 -1.13 7.60 -18.68
C VAL A 19 -1.52 9.06 -18.87
N GLU A 20 -0.88 9.98 -18.15
CA GLU A 20 -1.15 11.43 -18.25
C GLU A 20 -0.95 11.95 -19.68
N ARG A 21 0.07 11.44 -20.38
CA ARG A 21 0.34 11.81 -21.78
C ARG A 21 -0.64 11.19 -22.77
N LEU A 22 -1.05 9.95 -22.56
CA LEU A 22 -1.89 9.20 -23.51
C LEU A 22 -3.37 9.53 -23.37
N ILE A 23 -3.85 9.78 -22.16
CA ILE A 23 -5.29 9.94 -21.90
C ILE A 23 -5.97 11.08 -22.69
N PRO A 24 -5.33 12.23 -22.98
CA PRO A 24 -5.94 13.27 -23.82
C PRO A 24 -5.99 12.87 -25.30
N LEU A 25 -5.12 11.95 -25.73
CA LEU A 25 -5.01 11.51 -27.13
C LEU A 25 -5.95 10.35 -27.44
N THR A 26 -6.11 9.42 -26.51
CA THR A 26 -6.88 8.18 -26.72
C THR A 26 -8.23 8.17 -26.02
N GLY A 27 -8.48 9.12 -25.11
CA GLY A 27 -9.57 9.02 -24.14
C GLY A 27 -9.32 7.96 -23.06
N PRO A 28 -10.23 7.83 -22.07
CA PRO A 28 -10.12 6.83 -21.01
C PRO A 28 -10.37 5.42 -21.55
N THR A 29 -9.43 4.52 -21.32
CA THR A 29 -9.53 3.08 -21.66
C THR A 29 -9.29 2.22 -20.43
N ASP A 30 -9.76 0.96 -20.45
CA ASP A 30 -9.52 0.02 -19.35
C ASP A 30 -8.03 -0.26 -19.11
N GLN A 31 -7.23 -0.25 -20.19
CA GLN A 31 -5.78 -0.42 -20.10
C GLN A 31 -5.14 0.77 -19.36
N LEU A 32 -5.50 2.00 -19.72
CA LEU A 32 -5.02 3.19 -19.01
C LEU A 32 -5.51 3.23 -17.56
N HIS A 33 -6.74 2.76 -17.30
CA HIS A 33 -7.24 2.64 -15.93
C HIS A 33 -6.39 1.67 -15.10
N LYS A 34 -6.07 0.50 -15.66
CA LYS A 34 -5.22 -0.51 -15.02
C LYS A 34 -3.82 0.03 -14.76
N GLU A 35 -3.18 0.64 -15.75
CA GLU A 35 -1.84 1.24 -15.61
C GLU A 35 -1.81 2.32 -14.53
N LEU A 36 -2.84 3.19 -14.48
CA LEU A 36 -2.94 4.21 -13.45
C LEU A 36 -3.15 3.59 -12.06
N ARG A 37 -3.90 2.50 -11.95
CA ARG A 37 -4.07 1.76 -10.69
C ARG A 37 -2.76 1.13 -10.22
N GLU A 38 -1.94 0.60 -11.14
CA GLU A 38 -0.60 0.11 -10.83
C GLU A 38 0.33 1.24 -10.39
N ALA A 39 0.29 2.40 -11.07
CA ALA A 39 1.05 3.59 -10.69
C ALA A 39 0.71 4.03 -9.26
N LEU A 40 -0.57 4.12 -8.91
CA LEU A 40 -1.04 4.48 -7.58
C LEU A 40 -0.53 3.52 -6.48
N ARG A 41 -0.52 2.21 -6.74
CA ARG A 41 0.02 1.22 -5.80
C ARG A 41 1.53 1.36 -5.64
N ALA A 42 2.27 1.51 -6.74
CA ALA A 42 3.71 1.71 -6.71
C ALA A 42 4.07 3.01 -5.96
N LEU A 43 3.38 4.13 -6.23
CA LEU A 43 3.63 5.40 -5.55
C LEU A 43 3.33 5.34 -4.05
N ARG A 44 2.26 4.65 -3.62
CA ARG A 44 1.99 4.38 -2.20
C ARG A 44 3.13 3.56 -1.57
N SER A 45 3.60 2.50 -2.21
CA SER A 45 4.74 1.71 -1.72
C SER A 45 6.02 2.56 -1.69
N ALA A 46 6.28 3.39 -2.69
CA ALA A 46 7.41 4.32 -2.68
C ALA A 46 7.40 5.25 -1.45
N MET A 47 6.23 5.78 -1.07
CA MET A 47 6.09 6.56 0.17
C MET A 47 6.41 5.72 1.42
N ASN A 48 6.10 4.43 1.43
CA ASN A 48 6.48 3.53 2.52
C ASN A 48 8.01 3.41 2.65
N TRP A 49 8.68 3.07 1.55
CA TRP A 49 10.12 2.84 1.53
C TRP A 49 10.96 4.11 1.69
N LEU A 50 10.44 5.27 1.31
CA LEU A 50 11.14 6.55 1.32
C LEU A 50 10.84 7.42 2.54
N GLU A 51 10.08 6.90 3.51
CA GLU A 51 9.70 7.62 4.72
C GLU A 51 10.91 8.17 5.50
N GLY A 52 10.83 9.44 5.89
CA GLY A 52 11.94 10.16 6.53
C GLY A 52 13.02 10.66 5.57
N THR A 53 12.78 10.61 4.25
CA THR A 53 13.68 11.17 3.24
C THR A 53 13.01 12.29 2.46
N PRO A 54 13.75 13.21 1.83
CA PRO A 54 13.15 14.25 0.96
C PRO A 54 12.36 13.68 -0.22
N ARG A 55 12.62 12.42 -0.63
CA ARG A 55 11.89 11.78 -1.73
C ARG A 55 10.50 11.29 -1.32
N PHE A 56 10.20 11.25 -0.02
CA PHE A 56 8.86 10.97 0.48
C PHE A 56 7.84 11.98 -0.06
N GLU A 57 8.14 13.28 0.07
CA GLU A 57 7.27 14.36 -0.40
C GLU A 57 7.12 14.33 -1.93
N ILE A 58 8.19 13.97 -2.65
CA ILE A 58 8.12 13.78 -4.11
C ILE A 58 7.15 12.65 -4.46
N ALA A 59 7.22 11.51 -3.77
CA ALA A 59 6.29 10.40 -4.00
C ALA A 59 4.85 10.77 -3.64
N HIS A 60 4.67 11.53 -2.56
CA HIS A 60 3.37 12.04 -2.10
C HIS A 60 2.72 12.96 -3.14
N LEU A 61 3.43 13.97 -3.65
CA LEU A 61 2.90 14.90 -4.65
C LEU A 61 2.44 14.18 -5.92
N ILE A 62 3.25 13.25 -6.45
CA ILE A 62 2.89 12.48 -7.65
C ILE A 62 1.68 11.57 -7.37
N LEU A 63 1.60 10.98 -6.18
CA LEU A 63 0.47 10.15 -5.80
C LEU A 63 -0.85 10.95 -5.78
N ASP A 64 -0.81 12.17 -5.27
CA ASP A 64 -1.98 13.07 -5.24
C ASP A 64 -2.40 13.51 -6.64
N ASP A 65 -1.45 13.83 -7.52
CA ASP A 65 -1.71 14.12 -8.94
C ASP A 65 -2.32 12.91 -9.66
N ALA A 66 -1.75 11.73 -9.47
CA ALA A 66 -2.29 10.49 -10.01
C ALA A 66 -3.70 10.19 -9.47
N GLY A 67 -3.97 10.52 -8.20
CA GLY A 67 -5.29 10.43 -7.58
C GLY A 67 -6.31 11.36 -8.23
N ARG A 68 -5.94 12.63 -8.46
CA ARG A 68 -6.76 13.62 -9.18
C ARG A 68 -7.07 13.14 -10.60
N LEU A 69 -6.07 12.66 -11.33
CA LEU A 69 -6.24 12.12 -12.67
C LEU A 69 -7.20 10.93 -12.68
N ALA A 70 -7.03 10.00 -11.72
CA ALA A 70 -7.89 8.83 -11.58
C ALA A 70 -9.35 9.22 -11.33
N ARG A 71 -9.59 10.22 -10.46
CA ARG A 71 -10.95 10.67 -10.17
C ARG A 71 -11.59 11.43 -11.35
N LYS A 72 -10.80 12.18 -12.11
CA LYS A 72 -11.24 12.94 -13.29
C LYS A 72 -11.66 12.02 -14.44
N TYR A 73 -10.82 11.05 -14.81
CA TYR A 73 -11.04 10.22 -16.00
C TYR A 73 -11.66 8.86 -15.72
N PHE A 74 -11.53 8.33 -14.50
CA PHE A 74 -12.03 7.02 -14.10
C PHE A 74 -12.90 7.09 -12.83
N PRO A 75 -13.97 7.91 -12.82
CA PRO A 75 -14.79 8.17 -11.62
C PRO A 75 -15.41 6.89 -11.05
N ARG A 76 -15.85 5.96 -11.92
CA ARG A 76 -16.42 4.66 -11.52
C ARG A 76 -15.41 3.74 -10.82
N GLY A 77 -14.12 3.97 -11.05
CA GLY A 77 -13.06 3.26 -10.37
C GLY A 77 -12.92 3.67 -8.91
N CYS A 78 -13.26 4.90 -8.56
CA CYS A 78 -13.02 5.50 -7.23
C CYS A 78 -14.16 5.21 -6.25
N ARG A 79 -14.58 3.95 -6.14
CA ARG A 79 -15.70 3.52 -5.29
C ARG A 79 -15.25 2.80 -4.02
N PHE A 80 -16.09 2.84 -3.00
CA PHE A 80 -16.00 1.95 -1.85
C PHE A 80 -16.74 0.65 -2.17
N PRO A 81 -16.06 -0.50 -2.38
CA PRO A 81 -16.76 -1.79 -2.50
C PRO A 81 -17.55 -2.10 -1.23
N TYR A 82 -18.71 -2.72 -1.40
CA TYR A 82 -19.58 -3.19 -0.32
C TYR A 82 -19.55 -4.71 -0.29
N GLU A 83 -18.93 -5.27 0.75
CA GLU A 83 -18.64 -6.69 0.92
C GLU A 83 -18.90 -7.03 2.40
N ASP A 84 -19.45 -8.21 2.70
CA ASP A 84 -19.70 -8.68 4.07
C ASP A 84 -20.46 -7.69 4.98
N GLY A 85 -21.39 -6.92 4.39
CA GLY A 85 -22.23 -5.95 5.12
C GLY A 85 -21.55 -4.61 5.42
N MET A 86 -20.31 -4.39 4.95
CA MET A 86 -19.54 -3.18 5.19
C MET A 86 -18.97 -2.60 3.89
N TYR A 87 -18.62 -1.32 3.94
CA TYR A 87 -17.86 -0.68 2.87
C TYR A 87 -16.37 -0.80 3.15
N HIS A 88 -15.54 -0.88 2.11
CA HIS A 88 -14.09 -0.93 2.29
C HIS A 88 -13.37 0.21 1.58
N GLN A 89 -12.49 0.91 2.30
CA GLN A 89 -11.53 1.82 1.71
C GLN A 89 -10.30 1.04 1.23
N ARG A 90 -10.13 0.96 -0.10
CA ARG A 90 -9.00 0.29 -0.77
C ARG A 90 -8.21 1.24 -1.68
N CYS A 91 -8.55 2.52 -1.69
CA CYS A 91 -7.86 3.49 -2.55
C CYS A 91 -6.40 3.68 -2.09
N PRO A 92 -5.39 3.43 -2.95
CA PRO A 92 -4.00 3.61 -2.55
C PRO A 92 -3.68 5.04 -2.09
N VAL A 93 -4.32 6.05 -2.69
CA VAL A 93 -4.14 7.45 -2.26
C VAL A 93 -4.64 7.63 -0.83
N ALA A 94 -5.87 7.21 -0.53
CA ALA A 94 -6.43 7.38 0.80
C ALA A 94 -5.65 6.61 1.87
N LEU A 95 -5.23 5.38 1.56
CA LEU A 95 -4.43 4.55 2.47
C LEU A 95 -3.01 5.10 2.67
N ALA A 96 -2.41 5.77 1.68
CA ALA A 96 -1.09 6.38 1.84
C ALA A 96 -1.07 7.53 2.88
N HIS A 97 -2.20 8.19 3.09
CA HIS A 97 -2.38 9.23 4.11
C HIS A 97 -2.66 8.68 5.50
N ASN A 98 -2.78 7.35 5.66
CA ASN A 98 -2.85 6.65 6.93
C ASN A 98 -1.58 5.81 7.11
N ARG A 99 -0.66 6.27 7.97
CA ARG A 99 0.65 5.64 8.17
C ARG A 99 0.64 4.69 9.35
N VAL A 100 -0.37 3.83 9.38
CA VAL A 100 -0.46 2.73 10.34
C VAL A 100 0.06 1.46 9.66
N GLY A 101 0.98 0.76 10.34
CA GLY A 101 1.56 -0.50 9.91
C GLY A 101 1.52 -1.56 10.99
N LEU A 102 1.81 -2.80 10.60
CA LEU A 102 1.85 -3.96 11.48
C LEU A 102 3.30 -4.43 11.63
N SER A 103 3.66 -4.79 12.85
CA SER A 103 4.95 -5.38 13.18
C SER A 103 4.72 -6.68 13.94
N PRO A 104 4.63 -7.82 13.24
CA PRO A 104 4.47 -9.12 13.90
C PRO A 104 5.82 -9.56 14.51
N ALA A 105 5.77 -10.12 15.71
CA ALA A 105 6.91 -10.75 16.37
C ALA A 105 6.69 -12.27 16.41
N PHE A 106 7.70 -13.02 16.00
CA PHE A 106 7.68 -14.48 15.98
C PHE A 106 8.83 -15.05 16.83
N ALA A 107 8.55 -16.09 17.61
CA ALA A 107 9.58 -16.99 18.12
C ALA A 107 9.81 -18.09 17.08
N ILE A 108 11.02 -18.16 16.52
CA ILE A 108 11.41 -19.20 15.57
C ILE A 108 12.13 -20.29 16.35
N SER A 109 11.64 -21.53 16.28
CA SER A 109 12.19 -22.67 17.00
C SER A 109 12.85 -23.71 16.09
N GLU A 110 12.63 -23.62 14.77
CA GLU A 110 13.29 -24.49 13.80
C GLU A 110 13.49 -23.75 12.49
N ILE A 111 14.73 -23.76 12.00
CA ILE A 111 15.15 -23.06 10.79
C ILE A 111 16.20 -23.91 10.07
N GLU A 112 16.19 -23.91 8.74
CA GLU A 112 17.14 -24.67 7.93
C GLU A 112 17.77 -23.79 6.85
N CYS A 113 19.02 -24.08 6.49
CA CYS A 113 19.66 -23.56 5.30
C CYS A 113 18.98 -24.10 4.03
N SER A 114 18.62 -23.22 3.09
CA SER A 114 18.01 -23.64 1.82
C SER A 114 18.93 -24.48 0.94
N VAL A 115 20.25 -24.40 1.12
CA VAL A 115 21.27 -25.10 0.32
C VAL A 115 21.52 -26.50 0.88
N CYS A 116 22.00 -26.63 2.11
CA CYS A 116 22.38 -27.92 2.70
C CYS A 116 21.34 -28.55 3.63
N LYS A 117 20.25 -27.85 3.95
CA LYS A 117 19.17 -28.30 4.87
C LYS A 117 19.60 -28.49 6.33
N LEU A 118 20.81 -28.09 6.69
CA LEU A 118 21.27 -28.06 8.09
C LEU A 118 20.76 -26.81 8.80
N ASP A 119 20.85 -26.81 10.13
CA ASP A 119 20.68 -25.59 10.91
C ASP A 119 21.70 -24.53 10.44
N PRO A 120 21.32 -23.26 10.24
CA PRO A 120 22.25 -22.19 9.90
C PRO A 120 23.43 -22.04 10.87
N ASP A 121 23.25 -22.39 12.15
CA ASP A 121 24.34 -22.36 13.14
C ASP A 121 25.32 -23.54 12.94
N ASP A 122 24.92 -24.58 12.21
CA ASP A 122 25.69 -25.79 11.89
C ASP A 122 26.24 -25.80 10.45
N CYS A 123 26.21 -24.67 9.72
CA CYS A 123 26.75 -24.60 8.36
C CYS A 123 27.42 -23.25 8.01
N ASP A 124 28.35 -23.27 7.05
CA ASP A 124 29.08 -22.06 6.61
C ASP A 124 28.33 -21.24 5.53
N HIS A 125 27.09 -21.60 5.19
CA HIS A 125 26.34 -20.90 4.14
C HIS A 125 25.73 -19.60 4.68
N ILE A 126 26.12 -18.47 4.08
CA ILE A 126 25.63 -17.15 4.48
C ILE A 126 24.37 -16.79 3.69
N ALA A 127 23.27 -16.48 4.37
CA ALA A 127 22.04 -16.06 3.73
C ALA A 127 22.26 -14.83 2.81
N GLY A 128 21.75 -14.91 1.58
CA GLY A 128 21.91 -13.91 0.53
C GLY A 128 23.10 -14.14 -0.41
N PHE A 129 24.00 -15.08 -0.11
CA PHE A 129 25.09 -15.46 -1.01
C PHE A 129 24.67 -16.60 -1.94
N GLU A 130 25.27 -16.65 -3.14
CA GLU A 130 25.02 -17.69 -4.13
C GLU A 130 26.01 -18.86 -3.95
N TYR A 131 25.48 -20.08 -3.99
CA TYR A 131 26.21 -21.34 -3.93
C TYR A 131 25.64 -22.26 -5.02
N ASP A 132 26.47 -22.69 -5.96
CA ASP A 132 26.08 -23.58 -7.07
C ASP A 132 24.82 -23.16 -7.84
N GLY A 133 24.68 -21.85 -8.11
CA GLY A 133 23.54 -21.29 -8.83
C GLY A 133 22.28 -21.10 -7.99
N GLN A 134 22.35 -21.32 -6.67
CA GLN A 134 21.24 -21.10 -5.74
C GLN A 134 21.62 -20.05 -4.68
N VAL A 135 20.76 -19.06 -4.45
CA VAL A 135 20.91 -18.13 -3.32
C VAL A 135 20.54 -18.82 -2.02
N CYS A 136 21.40 -18.73 -1.01
CA CYS A 136 21.13 -19.24 0.33
C CYS A 136 20.05 -18.39 1.02
N HIS A 137 19.04 -19.06 1.56
CA HIS A 137 17.97 -18.48 2.36
C HIS A 137 17.79 -19.30 3.62
N HIS A 138 17.34 -18.66 4.69
CA HIS A 138 16.85 -19.37 5.86
C HIS A 138 15.39 -19.79 5.66
N LEU A 139 15.12 -21.09 5.75
CA LEU A 139 13.80 -21.68 5.65
C LEU A 139 13.25 -21.88 7.06
N ILE A 140 12.33 -21.02 7.49
CA ILE A 140 11.66 -21.14 8.78
C ILE A 140 10.73 -22.36 8.73
N LYS A 141 10.95 -23.35 9.60
CA LYS A 141 10.15 -24.58 9.68
C LYS A 141 9.12 -24.54 10.80
N LYS A 142 9.49 -23.95 11.94
CA LYS A 142 8.59 -23.73 13.07
C LYS A 142 8.72 -22.31 13.59
N ALA A 143 7.59 -21.63 13.65
CA ALA A 143 7.47 -20.30 14.22
C ALA A 143 6.15 -20.18 14.99
N GLU A 144 6.22 -19.50 16.13
CA GLU A 144 5.08 -19.12 16.95
C GLU A 144 4.90 -17.61 16.88
N LEU A 145 3.67 -17.15 16.59
CA LEU A 145 3.34 -15.73 16.64
C LEU A 145 3.19 -15.31 18.10
N LEU A 146 4.03 -14.39 18.54
CA LEU A 146 4.00 -13.88 19.92
C LEU A 146 3.05 -12.70 20.04
N GLU A 147 3.19 -11.73 19.13
CA GLU A 147 2.38 -10.52 19.13
C GLU A 147 2.29 -9.89 17.74
N ILE A 148 1.30 -8.99 17.58
CA ILE A 148 1.23 -8.07 16.46
C ILE A 148 1.11 -6.66 17.04
N SER A 149 2.18 -5.89 16.89
CA SER A 149 2.21 -4.49 17.30
C SER A 149 1.72 -3.59 16.17
N ILE A 150 0.93 -2.57 16.51
CA ILE A 150 0.54 -1.53 15.55
C ILE A 150 1.49 -0.34 15.68
N VAL A 151 2.13 0.03 14.57
CA VAL A 151 3.27 0.97 14.58
C VAL A 151 3.17 2.01 13.47
N GLY A 152 3.72 3.20 13.73
CA GLY A 152 3.82 4.27 12.73
C GLY A 152 4.85 3.97 11.63
N ARG A 153 5.87 3.15 11.91
CA ARG A 153 6.96 2.82 10.98
C ARG A 153 7.40 1.34 11.12
N PRO A 154 6.81 0.42 10.35
CA PRO A 154 7.17 -1.00 10.41
C PRO A 154 8.56 -1.27 9.81
N ASN A 155 9.22 -2.34 10.26
CA ASN A 155 10.53 -2.75 9.74
C ASN A 155 10.45 -3.15 8.26
N MET A 156 9.38 -3.86 7.87
CA MET A 156 9.02 -4.06 6.47
C MET A 156 8.14 -2.87 6.03
N PRO A 157 8.61 -1.94 5.17
CA PRO A 157 7.90 -0.68 4.93
C PRO A 157 6.47 -0.87 4.40
N ASP A 158 6.25 -1.91 3.61
CA ASP A 158 4.95 -2.25 3.02
C ASP A 158 4.03 -3.07 3.93
N ALA A 159 4.42 -3.37 5.18
CA ALA A 159 3.52 -3.94 6.18
C ALA A 159 2.51 -2.89 6.68
N ARG A 160 1.69 -2.38 5.77
CA ARG A 160 0.68 -1.32 5.96
C ARG A 160 -0.72 -1.88 5.72
N ILE A 161 -1.72 -1.16 6.20
CA ILE A 161 -3.13 -1.56 6.03
C ILE A 161 -3.54 -1.46 4.55
N GLU A 162 -3.93 -2.58 3.94
CA GLU A 162 -4.40 -2.64 2.54
C GLU A 162 -5.89 -2.37 2.37
N SER A 163 -6.67 -2.45 3.44
CA SER A 163 -8.12 -2.21 3.42
C SER A 163 -8.60 -1.79 4.80
N LEU A 164 -9.44 -0.76 4.86
CA LEU A 164 -10.14 -0.33 6.07
C LEU A 164 -11.63 -0.55 5.88
N SER A 165 -12.26 -1.29 6.79
CA SER A 165 -13.71 -1.42 6.83
C SER A 165 -14.33 -0.15 7.41
N ILE A 166 -15.39 0.31 6.76
CA ILE A 166 -16.15 1.50 7.13
C ILE A 166 -17.60 1.06 7.38
N GLY A 167 -18.09 1.37 8.58
CA GLY A 167 -19.44 1.03 9.00
C GLY A 167 -20.49 1.82 8.24
N ASN A 168 -21.69 1.23 8.13
CA ASN A 168 -22.84 1.88 7.51
C ASN A 168 -23.24 3.19 8.22
N ASP A 169 -23.05 3.26 9.54
CA ASP A 169 -23.40 4.46 10.31
C ASP A 169 -22.49 5.65 10.00
N GLU A 170 -21.21 5.42 9.69
CA GLU A 170 -20.31 6.51 9.26
C GLU A 170 -20.76 7.10 7.92
N PHE A 171 -21.17 6.27 6.97
CA PHE A 171 -21.73 6.73 5.71
C PHE A 171 -23.09 7.40 5.89
N ARG A 172 -23.95 6.89 6.77
CA ARG A 172 -25.24 7.52 7.10
C ARG A 172 -25.02 8.92 7.69
N ALA A 173 -24.03 9.09 8.56
CA ALA A 173 -23.71 10.39 9.16
C ALA A 173 -23.22 11.41 8.12
N ARG A 174 -22.46 10.97 7.10
CA ARG A 174 -21.91 11.85 6.05
C ARG A 174 -22.84 12.11 4.86
N ILE A 175 -23.58 11.09 4.42
CA ILE A 175 -24.46 11.14 3.22
C ILE A 175 -25.90 11.51 3.60
N GLY A 176 -26.31 11.25 4.84
CA GLY A 176 -27.65 11.55 5.35
C GLY A 176 -28.67 10.44 5.08
N GLU A 177 -29.95 10.77 5.29
CA GLU A 177 -31.08 9.82 5.32
C GLU A 177 -31.31 9.04 4.01
N ARG A 178 -30.79 9.53 2.88
CA ARG A 178 -30.88 8.85 1.59
C ARG A 178 -29.91 7.67 1.48
N PHE A 179 -28.95 7.55 2.39
CA PHE A 179 -28.01 6.45 2.40
C PHE A 179 -28.71 5.12 2.67
N LYS A 180 -28.43 4.13 1.81
CA LYS A 180 -28.85 2.74 1.99
C LYS A 180 -27.62 1.84 1.86
N PRO A 181 -27.41 0.88 2.78
CA PRO A 181 -26.32 -0.08 2.65
C PRO A 181 -26.34 -0.76 1.27
N GLY A 182 -25.16 -0.94 0.67
CA GLY A 182 -25.01 -1.52 -0.67
C GLY A 182 -25.22 -0.55 -1.83
N MET A 183 -25.61 0.70 -1.60
CA MET A 183 -25.62 1.70 -2.67
C MET A 183 -24.19 2.01 -3.16
N LYS A 184 -24.06 2.44 -4.42
CA LYS A 184 -22.76 2.85 -4.97
C LYS A 184 -22.31 4.14 -4.29
N VAL A 185 -21.16 4.09 -3.62
CA VAL A 185 -20.52 5.26 -3.01
C VAL A 185 -19.18 5.52 -3.69
N VAL A 186 -18.97 6.76 -4.12
CA VAL A 186 -17.74 7.23 -4.78
C VAL A 186 -16.99 8.17 -3.84
N CYS A 187 -15.67 8.11 -3.87
CA CYS A 187 -14.79 8.97 -3.11
C CYS A 187 -14.34 10.17 -3.95
N ASP A 188 -14.53 11.37 -3.42
CA ASP A 188 -14.11 12.64 -4.03
C ASP A 188 -12.93 13.28 -3.32
N ARG A 189 -12.29 12.57 -2.38
CA ARG A 189 -11.23 13.12 -1.51
C ARG A 189 -10.12 13.82 -2.29
N CYS A 190 -9.66 13.23 -3.39
CA CYS A 190 -8.58 13.78 -4.20
C CYS A 190 -8.92 15.11 -4.91
N LEU A 191 -10.19 15.51 -4.94
CA LEU A 191 -10.62 16.78 -5.52
C LEU A 191 -10.51 17.97 -4.55
N ASN A 192 -10.25 17.69 -3.26
CA ASN A 192 -10.06 18.70 -2.23
C ASN A 192 -8.57 18.89 -1.90
N GLU A 193 -8.27 19.88 -1.06
CA GLU A 193 -6.94 20.02 -0.47
C GLU A 193 -6.56 18.77 0.35
N CYS A 194 -5.27 18.45 0.36
CA CYS A 194 -4.77 17.31 1.10
C CYS A 194 -4.80 17.59 2.61
N ASP A 195 -5.47 16.73 3.38
CA ASP A 195 -5.55 16.84 4.85
C ASP A 195 -4.22 16.58 5.56
N GLY A 196 -3.16 16.24 4.82
CA GLY A 196 -1.89 15.75 5.33
C GLY A 196 -1.94 14.27 5.75
N ILE A 197 -0.94 13.86 6.51
CA ILE A 197 -0.67 12.46 6.83
C ILE A 197 -0.94 12.18 8.31
N SER A 198 -1.74 11.14 8.60
CA SER A 198 -1.98 10.65 9.95
C SER A 198 -0.94 9.57 10.32
N ARG A 199 -0.19 9.77 11.41
CA ARG A 199 0.89 8.86 11.84
C ARG A 199 0.61 8.05 13.12
N ASN A 200 -0.31 8.49 13.97
CA ASN A 200 -0.45 7.98 15.35
C ASN A 200 -1.91 7.76 15.79
N PHE A 201 -2.83 7.43 14.89
CA PHE A 201 -4.27 7.39 15.20
C PHE A 201 -4.85 8.72 15.74
N GLU A 202 -4.07 9.81 15.76
CA GLU A 202 -4.44 11.13 16.30
C GLU A 202 -5.68 11.75 15.65
N ARG A 203 -6.16 11.18 14.54
CA ARG A 203 -7.36 11.60 13.81
C ARG A 203 -8.41 10.49 13.66
N SER A 204 -8.27 9.38 14.38
CA SER A 204 -9.28 8.32 14.41
C SER A 204 -10.33 8.69 15.45
N SER A 205 -11.39 9.38 15.03
CA SER A 205 -12.62 9.40 15.82
C SER A 205 -13.20 7.98 15.82
N HIS A 206 -13.15 7.31 16.96
CA HIS A 206 -13.94 6.11 17.23
C HIS A 206 -15.43 6.45 17.31
#